data_AF-A0A1Q3PIC2-F1
#
_entry.id   AF-A0A1Q3PIC2-F1
#
_cell.length_a   1.000
_cell.length_b   1.000
_cell.length_c   1.000
_cell.angle_alpha   90.00
_cell.angle_beta   90.00
_cell.angle_gamma   90.00
#
_symmetry.space_group_name_H-M   'P 1'
#
loop_
_entity.id
_entity.type
_entity.pdbx_description
1 polymer ?
#
loop_
_entity_poly.entity_id
_entity_poly.type
_entity_poly.pdbx_seq_one_letter_code
_entity_poly.pdbx_strand_id
1 'polypeptide(L)' 'MKIFFLSLLIAIAAYLVAAVGGYYLITKLSSNTHDKSMEATMTAAFVLGPIAAVIAFIAAYLTLRAH' A
#
# COMPACT_ATOMS: atom_id res chain seq x y z
N MET A 1 11.23 -20.72 -4.93
CA MET A 1 9.81 -20.29 -4.89
C MET A 1 9.35 -19.77 -3.53
N LYS A 2 9.73 -20.37 -2.39
CA LYS A 2 9.30 -19.94 -1.03
C LYS A 2 9.47 -18.43 -0.76
N ILE A 3 10.66 -17.89 -1.05
CA ILE A 3 10.97 -16.46 -0.82
C ILE A 3 10.03 -15.57 -1.62
N PHE A 4 9.82 -15.86 -2.90
CA PHE A 4 8.91 -15.10 -3.76
C PHE A 4 7.49 -15.02 -3.18
N PHE A 5 6.92 -16.16 -2.75
CA PHE A 5 5.58 -16.18 -2.16
C PHE A 5 5.49 -15.44 -0.83
N LEU A 6 6.54 -15.51 0.00
CA LEU A 6 6.60 -14.75 1.25
C LEU A 6 6.70 -13.24 1.01
N SER A 7 7.54 -12.82 0.06
CA SER A 7 7.63 -11.42 -0.39
C SER A 7 6.31 -10.92 -0.97
N LEU A 8 5.60 -11.75 -1.73
CA LEU A 8 4.28 -11.43 -2.27
C LEU A 8 3.25 -11.24 -1.15
N LEU A 9 3.25 -12.11 -0.12
CA LEU A 9 2.36 -11.96 1.03
C LEU A 9 2.63 -10.64 1.78
N ILE A 10 3.90 -10.30 1.98
CA ILE A 10 4.29 -9.03 2.61
C ILE A 10 3.84 -7.83 1.76
N ALA A 11 3.97 -7.92 0.44
CA ALA A 11 3.50 -6.88 -0.48
C ALA A 11 1.97 -6.66 -0.40
N ILE A 12 1.19 -7.75 -0.32
CA ILE A 12 -0.26 -7.68 -0.14
C ILE A 12 -0.61 -7.05 1.20
N ALA A 13 0.08 -7.43 2.29
CA ALA A 13 -0.14 -6.81 3.60
C ALA A 13 0.19 -5.30 3.57
N ALA A 14 1.30 -4.91 2.96
CA ALA A 14 1.70 -3.51 2.82
C ALA A 14 0.69 -2.70 1.98
N TYR A 15 0.18 -3.29 0.89
CA TYR A 15 -0.91 -2.70 0.09
C TYR A 15 -2.11 -2.36 0.97
N LEU A 16 -2.60 -3.34 1.75
CA LEU A 16 -3.80 -3.18 2.56
C LEU A 16 -3.60 -2.12 3.65
N VAL A 17 -2.44 -2.12 4.32
CA VAL A 17 -2.11 -1.10 5.33
C VAL A 17 -2.07 0.29 4.71
N ALA A 18 -1.42 0.46 3.56
CA ALA A 18 -1.32 1.76 2.89
C ALA A 18 -2.65 2.23 2.29
N ALA A 19 -3.46 1.33 1.74
CA ALA A 19 -4.78 1.65 1.20
C ALA A 19 -5.76 2.07 2.31
N VAL A 20 -5.85 1.29 3.39
CA VAL A 20 -6.74 1.61 4.52
C VAL A 20 -6.25 2.84 5.27
N GLY A 21 -4.95 2.90 5.59
CA GLY A 21 -4.34 4.04 6.26
C GLY A 21 -4.41 5.32 5.44
N GLY A 22 -4.10 5.24 4.14
CA GLY A 22 -4.20 6.36 3.20
C GLY A 22 -5.62 6.89 3.08
N TYR A 23 -6.61 6.00 2.96
CA TYR A 23 -8.02 6.39 2.90
C TYR A 23 -8.43 7.15 4.18
N TYR A 24 -8.06 6.61 5.34
CA TYR A 24 -8.35 7.23 6.63
C TYR A 24 -7.71 8.62 6.76
N LEU A 25 -6.42 8.74 6.41
CA LEU A 25 -5.68 10.00 6.49
C LEU A 25 -6.26 11.06 5.53
N ILE A 26 -6.54 10.70 4.28
CA ILE A 26 -7.12 11.64 3.31
C ILE A 26 -8.52 12.08 3.75
N THR A 27 -9.35 11.17 4.24
CA THR A 27 -10.68 11.51 4.76
C THR A 27 -10.61 12.52 5.90
N LYS A 28 -9.59 12.43 6.77
CA LYS A 28 -9.40 13.32 7.92
C LYS A 28 -8.73 14.65 7.57
N LEU A 29 -7.77 14.64 6.64
CA LEU A 29 -6.87 15.77 6.41
C LEU A 29 -7.15 16.54 5.12
N SER A 30 -7.84 15.93 4.14
CA SER A 30 -8.15 16.60 2.88
C SER A 30 -9.14 17.74 3.07
N SER A 31 -8.86 18.88 2.42
CA SER A 31 -9.73 20.07 2.37
C SER A 31 -10.78 19.99 1.25
N ASN A 32 -10.77 18.94 0.43
CA ASN A 32 -11.77 18.75 -0.62
C ASN A 32 -13.17 18.58 -0.02
N THR A 33 -14.09 19.48 -0.39
CA THR A 33 -15.47 19.49 0.12
C THR A 33 -16.48 18.91 -0.85
N HIS A 34 -16.10 18.66 -2.11
CA HIS A 34 -17.03 18.25 -3.15
C HIS A 34 -17.07 16.72 -3.24
N ASP A 35 -15.92 16.04 -3.32
CA ASP A 35 -15.86 14.57 -3.54
C ASP A 35 -14.72 13.89 -2.76
N LYS A 36 -14.63 14.13 -1.46
CA LYS A 36 -13.55 13.62 -0.61
C LYS A 36 -13.43 12.09 -0.59
N SER A 37 -14.55 11.37 -0.60
CA SER A 37 -14.56 9.90 -0.57
C SER A 37 -13.98 9.31 -1.86
N MET A 38 -14.24 9.94 -3.00
CA MET A 38 -13.67 9.54 -4.29
C MET A 38 -12.16 9.79 -4.31
N GLU A 39 -11.71 10.99 -3.88
CA GLU A 39 -10.28 11.31 -3.76
C GLU A 39 -9.55 10.30 -2.85
N ALA A 40 -10.11 10.02 -1.67
CA ALA A 40 -9.55 9.08 -0.72
C ALA A 40 -9.44 7.67 -1.30
N THR A 41 -10.49 7.19 -2.00
CA THR A 41 -10.49 5.87 -2.63
C THR A 41 -9.46 5.79 -3.75
N MET A 42 -9.48 6.75 -4.67
CA MET A 42 -8.60 6.74 -5.85
C MET A 42 -7.14 6.85 -5.45
N THR A 43 -6.81 7.76 -4.55
CA THR A 43 -5.43 7.98 -4.10
C THR A 43 -4.94 6.80 -3.26
N ALA A 44 -5.72 6.33 -2.29
CA ALA A 44 -5.24 5.32 -1.39
C ALA A 44 -5.14 3.93 -2.04
N ALA A 45 -6.18 3.50 -2.77
CA ALA A 45 -6.22 2.16 -3.35
C ALA A 45 -5.40 2.01 -4.65
N PHE A 46 -5.28 3.08 -5.45
CA PHE A 46 -4.63 3.01 -6.77
C PHE A 46 -3.27 3.72 -6.84
N VAL A 47 -2.88 4.49 -5.82
CA VAL A 47 -1.55 5.12 -5.76
C VAL A 47 -0.76 4.65 -4.55
N LEU A 48 -1.24 4.92 -3.33
CA LEU A 48 -0.49 4.60 -2.10
C LEU A 48 -0.33 3.10 -1.89
N GLY A 49 -1.43 2.33 -2.06
CA GLY A 49 -1.42 0.87 -1.97
C GLY A 49 -0.40 0.22 -2.90
N PRO A 50 -0.46 0.45 -4.23
CA PRO A 50 0.49 -0.14 -5.18
C PRO A 50 1.94 0.27 -4.93
N ILE A 51 2.20 1.55 -4.61
CA ILE A 51 3.56 2.01 -4.27
C ILE A 51 4.09 1.26 -3.05
N ALA A 52 3.31 1.18 -1.97
CA ALA A 52 3.71 0.46 -0.77
C ALA A 52 3.95 -1.03 -1.04
N ALA A 53 3.09 -1.67 -1.85
CA ALA A 53 3.22 -3.07 -2.23
C ALA A 53 4.54 -3.34 -2.97
N VAL A 54 4.86 -2.51 -3.97
CA VAL A 54 6.10 -2.66 -4.77
C VAL A 54 7.34 -2.48 -3.91
N ILE A 55 7.38 -1.42 -3.08
CA ILE A 55 8.51 -1.16 -2.18
C ILE A 55 8.68 -2.32 -1.20
N ALA A 56 7.60 -2.78 -0.57
CA ALA A 56 7.62 -3.87 0.39
C ALA A 56 8.03 -5.19 -0.25
N PHE A 57 7.56 -5.48 -1.46
CA PHE A 57 7.97 -6.67 -2.21
C PHE A 57 9.48 -6.68 -2.46
N ILE A 58 10.01 -5.58 -3.00
CA ILE A 58 11.44 -5.45 -3.32
C ILE A 58 12.27 -5.59 -2.05
N ALA A 59 11.92 -4.84 -1.00
CA ALA A 59 12.62 -4.90 0.28
C ALA A 59 12.61 -6.32 0.86
N ALA A 60 11.43 -6.94 0.96
CA ALA A 60 11.29 -8.29 1.48
C ALA A 60 12.06 -9.31 0.64
N TYR A 61 11.99 -9.23 -0.69
CA TYR A 61 12.70 -10.16 -1.57
C TYR A 61 14.21 -10.07 -1.42
N LEU A 62 14.76 -8.85 -1.34
CA LEU A 62 16.20 -8.64 -1.14
C LEU A 62 16.65 -9.11 0.25
N THR A 63 15.92 -8.77 1.31
CA THR A 63 16.27 -9.16 2.68
C THR A 63 16.14 -10.67 2.89
N LEU A 64 15.04 -11.29 2.46
CA LEU A 64 14.80 -12.72 2.66
C LEU A 64 15.68 -13.61 1.77
N ARG A 65 16.25 -13.07 0.68
CA ARG A 65 17.23 -13.77 -0.17
C ARG A 65 18.66 -13.67 0.36
N ALA A 66 18.96 -12.65 1.15
CA ALA A 66 20.28 -12.48 1.77
C ALA A 66 20.51 -13.42 2.97
N HIS A 67 19.45 -14.07 3.46
CA HIS A 67 19.47 -15.06 4.54
C HIS A 67 19.19 -16.46 3.98
#